data_AF-A0A640RY47-F1
#
_entry.id   AF-A0A640RY47-F1
#
_cell.length_a   1.000
_cell.length_b   1.000
_cell.length_c   1.000
_cell.angle_alpha   90.00
_cell.angle_beta   90.00
_cell.angle_gamma   90.00
#
_symmetry.space_group_name_H-M   'P 1'
#
loop_
_entity.id
_entity.type
_entity.pdbx_description
1 polymer ?
#
loop_
_entity_poly.entity_id
_entity_poly.type
_entity_poly.pdbx_seq_one_letter_code
_entity_poly.pdbx_strand_id
1 'polypeptide(L)'
;MDPVTAAAAAAVALVVKGALESAGQEAGRSGWSGGARLIERVRARFRGDGEAVDALDRVEQSPDDTAAQETLQRMLLAHMLRDRDFESDIRRQVDEAVAAQGGKAQVNAALIKNAQVFNEKVEIQGDWNIS
;
A
#
# COMPACT_ATOMS: atom_id res chain seq x y z
N MET A 1 2.27 -17.70 -3.29
CA MET A 1 3.27 -16.63 -3.13
C MET A 1 3.32 -16.28 -1.65
N ASP A 2 4.50 -16.20 -1.05
CA ASP A 2 4.62 -15.76 0.34
C ASP A 2 4.34 -14.25 0.45
N PRO A 3 3.92 -13.75 1.63
CA PRO A 3 3.46 -12.37 1.78
C PRO A 3 4.54 -11.32 1.49
N VAL A 4 5.83 -11.65 1.70
CA VAL A 4 6.95 -10.73 1.42
C VAL A 4 7.16 -10.60 -0.08
N THR A 5 7.14 -11.72 -0.81
CA THR A 5 7.22 -11.73 -2.28
C THR A 5 6.05 -10.97 -2.91
N ALA A 6 4.83 -11.11 -2.36
CA ALA A 6 3.66 -10.38 -2.83
C ALA A 6 3.81 -8.86 -2.64
N ALA A 7 4.32 -8.44 -1.48
CA ALA A 7 4.56 -7.04 -1.19
C ALA A 7 5.67 -6.44 -2.08
N ALA A 8 6.75 -7.19 -2.34
CA ALA A 8 7.80 -6.79 -3.27
C ALA A 8 7.27 -6.61 -4.70
N ALA A 9 6.48 -7.58 -5.20
CA ALA A 9 5.88 -7.50 -6.53
C ALA A 9 4.90 -6.31 -6.64
N ALA A 10 4.08 -6.08 -5.61
CA ALA A 10 3.17 -4.94 -5.57
C ALA A 10 3.92 -3.61 -5.54
N ALA A 11 5.03 -3.51 -4.78
CA ALA A 11 5.87 -2.33 -4.76
C ALA A 11 6.46 -2.03 -6.15
N VAL A 12 6.95 -3.04 -6.87
CA VAL A 12 7.43 -2.86 -8.26
C VAL A 12 6.30 -2.38 -9.18
N ALA A 13 5.11 -2.98 -9.08
CA ALA A 13 3.96 -2.54 -9.89
C ALA A 13 3.60 -1.08 -9.63
N LEU A 14 3.72 -0.61 -8.39
CA LEU A 14 3.50 0.79 -8.02
C LEU A 14 4.60 1.73 -8.56
N VAL A 15 5.86 1.29 -8.60
CA VAL A 15 6.96 2.03 -9.22
C VAL A 15 6.73 2.15 -10.73
N VAL A 16 6.44 1.05 -11.41
CA VAL A 16 6.12 1.00 -12.85
C VAL A 16 4.97 1.95 -13.17
N LYS A 17 3.89 1.87 -12.39
CA LYS A 17 2.75 2.76 -12.53
C LYS A 17 3.14 4.24 -12.38
N GLY A 18 3.90 4.58 -11.34
CA GLY A 18 4.36 5.96 -11.11
C GLY A 18 5.26 6.48 -12.24
N ALA A 19 6.09 5.62 -12.82
CA ALA A 19 6.94 5.94 -13.97
C ALA A 19 6.10 6.20 -15.23
N LEU A 20 5.11 5.34 -15.54
CA LEU A 20 4.20 5.51 -16.67
C LEU A 20 3.38 6.80 -16.57
N GLU A 21 2.83 7.10 -15.39
CA GLU A 21 2.08 8.33 -15.13
C GLU A 21 2.96 9.59 -15.30
N SER A 22 4.24 9.51 -14.92
CA SER A 22 5.20 10.60 -15.07
C SER A 22 5.61 10.83 -16.53
N ALA A 23 5.74 9.75 -17.31
CA ALA A 23 6.08 9.82 -18.74
C ALA A 23 4.91 10.30 -19.63
N GLY A 24 3.67 10.02 -19.24
CA GLY A 24 2.47 10.21 -20.08
C GLY A 24 1.88 11.63 -20.18
N GLN A 25 2.41 12.65 -19.48
CA GLN A 25 1.80 14.00 -19.41
C GLN A 25 0.31 14.06 -18.95
N GLU A 26 -0.26 12.98 -18.38
CA GLU A 26 -1.52 13.02 -17.63
C GLU A 26 -1.31 13.58 -16.21
N ALA A 27 -0.55 14.68 -16.10
CA ALA A 27 -0.42 15.51 -14.89
C ALA A 27 -1.72 16.29 -14.57
N GLY A 28 -2.87 15.69 -14.87
CA GLY A 28 -4.20 16.25 -14.70
C GLY A 28 -4.71 16.10 -13.27
N ARG A 29 -4.22 16.96 -12.37
CA ARG A 29 -4.91 17.42 -11.13
C ARG A 29 -5.19 16.44 -9.98
N SER A 30 -4.90 15.16 -10.04
CA SER A 30 -4.78 14.32 -8.83
C SER A 30 -3.50 13.51 -8.86
N GLY A 31 -2.38 14.24 -8.84
CA GLY A 31 -1.03 13.67 -8.83
C GLY A 31 -0.90 12.64 -7.73
N TRP A 32 -0.59 11.42 -8.15
CA TRP A 32 -0.27 10.24 -7.37
C TRP A 32 0.85 10.53 -6.35
N SER A 33 0.54 11.13 -5.19
CA SER A 33 1.57 11.48 -4.19
C SER A 33 2.18 10.26 -3.48
N GLY A 34 1.52 9.10 -3.57
CA GLY A 34 1.96 7.85 -2.93
C GLY A 34 3.17 7.22 -3.61
N GLY A 35 3.20 7.16 -4.95
CA GLY A 35 4.28 6.50 -5.69
C GLY A 35 5.59 7.26 -5.68
N ALA A 36 5.55 8.59 -5.79
CA ALA A 36 6.76 9.41 -5.64
C ALA A 36 7.39 9.21 -4.25
N ARG A 37 6.56 9.11 -3.19
CA ARG A 37 7.04 8.83 -1.83
C ARG A 37 7.62 7.41 -1.71
N LEU A 38 7.00 6.42 -2.33
CA LEU A 38 7.50 5.04 -2.37
C LEU A 38 8.85 4.96 -3.08
N ILE A 39 8.98 5.58 -4.25
CA ILE A 39 10.23 5.62 -5.02
C ILE A 39 11.35 6.28 -4.20
N GLU A 40 11.09 7.45 -3.61
CA GLU A 40 12.06 8.14 -2.75
C GLU A 40 12.48 7.28 -1.55
N ARG A 41 11.54 6.55 -0.95
CA ARG A 41 11.83 5.63 0.17
C ARG A 41 12.68 4.44 -0.26
N VAL A 42 12.35 3.80 -1.38
CA VAL A 42 13.13 2.69 -1.93
C VAL A 42 14.53 3.18 -2.30
N ARG A 43 14.64 4.31 -2.99
CA ARG A 43 15.92 4.95 -3.34
C ARG A 43 16.75 5.29 -2.11
N ALA A 44 16.13 5.84 -1.06
CA ALA A 44 16.81 6.13 0.20
C ALA A 44 17.32 4.85 0.88
N ARG A 45 16.56 3.76 0.84
CA ARG A 45 16.98 2.47 1.39
C ARG A 45 18.12 1.83 0.59
N PHE A 46 18.15 2.07 -0.71
CA PHE A 46 19.18 1.58 -1.63
C PHE A 46 20.43 2.45 -1.70
N ARG A 47 20.55 3.57 -0.96
CA ARG A 47 21.73 4.47 -1.04
C ARG A 47 23.10 3.82 -0.81
N GLY A 48 23.17 2.61 -0.25
CA GLY A 48 24.40 1.83 -0.08
C GLY A 48 24.55 0.65 -1.05
N ASP A 49 23.63 0.48 -1.99
CA ASP A 49 23.54 -0.65 -2.91
C ASP A 49 23.32 -0.12 -4.34
N GLY A 50 24.44 0.11 -5.05
CA GLY A 50 24.43 0.71 -6.38
C GLY A 50 23.64 -0.12 -7.40
N GLU A 51 23.74 -1.45 -7.32
CA GLU A 51 23.00 -2.35 -8.22
C GLU A 51 21.48 -2.21 -8.02
N ALA A 52 21.04 -2.06 -6.77
CA ALA A 52 19.63 -1.85 -6.47
C ALA A 52 19.12 -0.46 -6.92
N VAL A 53 19.96 0.59 -6.81
CA VAL A 53 19.63 1.92 -7.34
C VAL A 53 19.53 1.90 -8.87
N ASP A 54 20.49 1.28 -9.55
CA ASP A 54 20.49 1.18 -11.02
C ASP A 54 19.28 0.38 -11.53
N ALA A 55 18.88 -0.68 -10.81
CA ALA A 55 17.66 -1.44 -11.13
C ALA A 55 16.39 -0.59 -11.00
N LEU A 56 16.31 0.25 -9.95
CA LEU A 56 15.20 1.19 -9.77
C LEU A 56 15.17 2.22 -10.90
N ASP A 57 16.31 2.85 -11.19
CA ASP A 57 16.46 3.85 -12.27
C ASP A 57 16.04 3.28 -13.63
N ARG A 58 16.41 2.02 -13.91
CA ARG A 58 16.06 1.37 -15.17
C ARG A 58 14.55 1.12 -15.30
N VAL A 59 13.88 0.74 -14.22
CA VAL A 59 12.42 0.59 -14.22
C VAL A 59 11.73 1.95 -14.40
N GLU A 60 12.28 3.02 -13.81
CA GLU A 60 11.72 4.37 -14.00
C GLU A 60 11.89 4.87 -15.45
N GLN A 61 13.03 4.58 -16.09
CA GLN A 61 13.32 4.98 -17.48
C GLN A 61 12.62 4.09 -18.52
N SER A 62 12.39 2.83 -18.21
CA SER A 62 11.81 1.83 -19.10
C SER A 62 10.82 0.96 -18.33
N PRO A 63 9.64 1.50 -17.97
CA PRO A 63 8.66 0.80 -17.17
C PRO A 63 8.14 -0.48 -17.80
N ASP A 64 8.24 -0.65 -19.13
CA ASP A 64 7.83 -1.87 -19.83
C ASP A 64 8.94 -2.94 -19.91
N ASP A 65 10.16 -2.66 -19.42
CA ASP A 65 11.26 -3.64 -19.35
C ASP A 65 11.00 -4.65 -18.22
N THR A 66 10.38 -5.78 -18.57
CA THR A 66 10.04 -6.85 -17.64
C THR A 66 11.27 -7.44 -16.93
N ALA A 67 12.43 -7.48 -17.59
CA ALA A 67 13.65 -7.97 -16.96
C ALA A 67 14.18 -7.00 -15.89
N ALA A 68 14.02 -5.69 -16.11
CA ALA A 68 14.31 -4.68 -15.10
C ALA A 68 13.34 -4.78 -13.91
N GLN A 69 12.05 -4.96 -14.16
CA GLN A 69 11.04 -5.16 -13.11
C GLN A 69 11.34 -6.39 -12.22
N GLU A 70 11.64 -7.54 -12.83
CA GLU A 70 11.99 -8.75 -12.08
C GLU A 70 13.27 -8.58 -11.26
N THR A 71 14.24 -7.86 -11.80
CA THR A 71 15.49 -7.55 -11.09
C THR A 71 15.23 -6.66 -9.88
N LEU A 72 14.46 -5.60 -10.04
CA LEU A 72 14.05 -4.74 -8.93
C LEU A 72 13.25 -5.52 -7.88
N GLN A 73 12.35 -6.43 -8.30
CA GLN A 73 11.59 -7.28 -7.38
C GLN A 73 12.51 -8.17 -6.54
N ARG A 74 13.51 -8.81 -7.16
CA ARG A 74 14.49 -9.64 -6.45
C ARG A 74 15.29 -8.83 -5.43
N MET A 75 15.72 -7.61 -5.81
CA MET A 75 16.46 -6.73 -4.90
C MET A 75 15.58 -6.28 -3.72
N LEU A 76 14.35 -5.84 -3.98
CA LEU A 76 13.40 -5.48 -2.94
C LEU A 76 13.15 -6.65 -1.98
N LEU A 77 12.90 -7.84 -2.51
CA LEU A 77 12.70 -9.04 -1.71
C LEU A 77 13.94 -9.33 -0.84
N ALA A 78 15.15 -9.26 -1.38
CA ALA A 78 16.38 -9.49 -0.63
C ALA A 78 16.56 -8.48 0.52
N HIS A 79 16.25 -7.20 0.30
CA HIS A 79 16.30 -6.17 1.34
C HIS A 79 15.20 -6.37 2.40
N MET A 80 13.96 -6.67 2.00
CA MET A 80 12.85 -6.95 2.92
C MET A 80 13.07 -8.21 3.76
N LEU A 81 13.73 -9.22 3.21
CA LEU A 81 14.06 -10.43 3.96
C LEU A 81 15.08 -10.18 5.07
N ARG A 82 16.04 -9.28 4.82
CA ARG A 82 17.12 -8.89 5.75
C ARG A 82 16.67 -7.85 6.78
N ASP A 83 15.68 -7.04 6.43
CA ASP A 83 15.22 -5.90 7.23
C ASP A 83 13.69 -5.91 7.36
N ARG A 84 13.21 -6.35 8.54
CA ARG A 84 11.79 -6.49 8.83
C ARG A 84 11.06 -5.16 8.98
N ASP A 85 11.76 -4.12 9.41
CA ASP A 85 11.19 -2.78 9.51
C ASP A 85 10.97 -2.21 8.11
N PHE A 86 11.91 -2.44 7.21
CA PHE A 86 11.75 -2.11 5.79
C PHE A 86 10.60 -2.89 5.14
N GLU A 87 10.48 -4.19 5.40
CA GLU A 87 9.32 -4.98 4.93
C GLU A 87 7.99 -4.35 5.36
N SER A 88 7.90 -4.00 6.65
CA SER A 88 6.68 -3.44 7.23
C SER A 88 6.34 -2.07 6.64
N ASP A 89 7.35 -1.22 6.40
CA ASP A 89 7.17 0.09 5.77
C ASP A 89 6.70 -0.05 4.32
N ILE A 90 7.29 -0.95 3.53
CA ILE A 90 6.89 -1.20 2.14
C ILE A 90 5.45 -1.73 2.08
N ARG A 91 5.09 -2.69 2.93
CA ARG A 91 3.73 -3.23 2.99
C ARG A 91 2.71 -2.13 3.30
N ARG A 92 2.98 -1.31 4.31
CA ARG A 92 2.11 -0.19 4.66
C ARG A 92 1.94 0.78 3.48
N GLN A 93 3.01 1.13 2.79
CA GLN A 93 2.94 2.06 1.66
C GLN A 93 2.19 1.47 0.46
N VAL A 94 2.37 0.17 0.19
CA VAL A 94 1.59 -0.54 -0.81
C VAL A 94 0.10 -0.51 -0.45
N ASP A 95 -0.24 -0.85 0.79
CA ASP A 95 -1.63 -0.86 1.27
C ASP A 95 -2.27 0.54 1.21
N GLU A 96 -1.55 1.58 1.63
CA GLU A 96 -1.99 2.97 1.52
C GLU A 96 -2.20 3.40 0.06
N ALA A 97 -1.30 3.00 -0.85
CA ALA A 97 -1.41 3.31 -2.27
C ALA A 97 -2.57 2.58 -2.96
N VAL A 98 -2.85 1.34 -2.55
CA VAL A 98 -4.02 0.58 -3.02
C VAL A 98 -5.31 1.19 -2.48
N ALA A 99 -5.35 1.56 -1.20
CA ALA A 99 -6.49 2.22 -0.59
C ALA A 99 -6.79 3.59 -1.24
N ALA A 100 -5.75 4.34 -1.62
CA ALA A 100 -5.88 5.61 -2.33
C ALA A 100 -6.40 5.44 -3.79
N GLN A 101 -6.07 4.32 -4.46
CA GLN A 101 -6.60 3.99 -5.80
C GLN A 101 -8.09 3.67 -5.80
N GLY A 102 -8.55 2.97 -4.77
CA GLY A 102 -9.93 2.56 -4.60
C GLY A 102 -10.84 3.71 -4.16
N GLY A 103 -10.78 4.86 -4.85
CA GLY A 103 -11.52 6.08 -4.54
C GLY A 103 -12.87 5.80 -3.90
N LYS A 104 -12.98 6.16 -2.61
CA LYS A 104 -14.12 5.94 -1.73
C LYS A 104 -14.42 4.47 -1.44
N ALA A 105 -13.76 3.92 -0.42
CA ALA A 105 -14.56 3.39 0.68
C ALA A 105 -15.34 4.58 1.28
N GLN A 106 -16.43 4.97 0.59
CA GLN A 106 -17.48 5.73 1.22
C GLN A 106 -17.91 4.80 2.34
N VAL A 107 -17.44 5.05 3.56
CA VAL A 107 -18.24 4.73 4.73
C VAL A 107 -19.50 5.57 4.48
N ASN A 108 -20.43 4.97 3.74
CA ASN A 108 -21.77 5.48 3.60
C ASN A 108 -22.25 5.54 5.05
N ALA A 109 -22.28 6.73 5.63
CA ALA A 109 -22.96 6.96 6.90
C ALA A 109 -24.45 6.59 6.80
N ALA A 110 -24.94 6.21 5.61
CA ALA A 110 -26.21 5.53 5.37
C ALA A 110 -26.24 4.03 5.72
N LEU A 111 -25.10 3.35 5.88
CA LEU A 111 -25.00 1.96 6.35
C LEU A 111 -24.83 1.82 7.86
N ILE A 112 -24.45 2.90 8.57
CA ILE A 112 -24.72 3.02 10.02
C ILE A 112 -26.17 3.47 10.21
N LYS A 113 -27.11 2.69 9.66
CA LYS A 113 -28.54 2.79 9.97
C LYS A 113 -29.13 1.47 10.45
N ASN A 114 -28.30 0.42 10.52
CA ASN A 114 -28.66 -0.88 11.07
C ASN A 114 -27.66 -1.34 12.14
N ALA A 115 -27.09 -0.41 12.92
CA ALA A 115 -26.82 -0.78 14.30
C ALA A 115 -28.20 -1.06 14.89
N GLN A 116 -28.62 -2.33 14.88
CA GLN A 116 -29.75 -2.78 15.67
C GLN A 116 -29.39 -2.45 17.11
N VAL A 117 -29.81 -1.27 17.56
CA VAL A 117 -30.04 -1.03 18.97
C VAL A 117 -31.12 -2.04 19.32
N PHE A 118 -30.70 -3.12 19.98
CA PHE A 118 -31.61 -3.99 20.70
C PHE A 118 -32.32 -3.11 21.73
N ASN A 119 -33.44 -2.51 21.33
CA ASN A 119 -34.49 -2.05 22.23
C ASN A 119 -35.29 -3.28 22.65
N GLU A 120 -34.63 -4.30 23.18
CA GLU A 120 -35.36 -5.27 23.95
C GLU A 120 -35.73 -4.57 25.25
N LYS A 121 -37.04 -4.46 25.48
CA LYS A 121 -37.59 -3.94 26.71
C LYS A 121 -37.03 -4.82 27.83
N VAL A 122 -36.05 -4.32 28.58
CA VAL A 122 -35.55 -4.99 29.78
C VAL A 122 -36.67 -4.93 30.80
N GLU A 123 -37.59 -5.90 30.75
CA GLU A 123 -38.49 -6.19 31.86
C GLU A 123 -37.67 -6.87 32.93
N ILE A 124 -37.22 -6.07 33.90
CA ILE A 124 -36.67 -6.59 35.15
C ILE A 124 -37.86 -7.18 35.91
N GLN A 125 -38.16 -8.46 35.67
CA GLN A 125 -38.94 -9.26 36.61
C GLN A 125 -38.00 -9.72 37.72
N GLY A 126 -37.96 -8.93 38.79
CA GLY A 126 -37.45 -9.35 40.07
C GLY A 126 -38.31 -8.70 41.13
N ASP A 127 -38.86 -9.48 42.05
CA ASP A 127 -39.53 -8.96 43.23
C ASP A 127 -38.53 -8.12 44.03
N TRP A 128 -38.63 -6.79 43.91
CA TRP A 128 -37.86 -5.85 44.71
C TRP A 128 -38.39 -5.89 46.14
N ASN A 129 -37.87 -6.82 46.94
CA ASN A 129 -38.09 -6.86 48.37
C ASN A 129 -37.18 -5.81 49.02
N ILE A 130 -37.68 -4.59 49.18
CA ILE A 130 -37.05 -3.58 50.03
C ILE A 130 -37.56 -3.83 51.45
N SER A 131 -36.75 -4.52 52.25
CA SER A 131 -36.88 -4.59 53.72
C SER A 131 -35.50 -4.39 54.34
#